data_AF-A0A3D9D7V2-F1
#
_entry.id   AF-A0A3D9D7V2-F1
#
_cell.length_a   1.000
_cell.length_b   1.000
_cell.length_c   1.000
_cell.angle_alpha   90.00
_cell.angle_beta   90.00
_cell.angle_gamma   90.00
#
_symmetry.space_group_name_H-M   'P 1'
#
loop_
_entity.id
_entity.type
_entity.pdbx_description
1 polymer ?
#
loop_
_entity_poly.entity_id
_entity_poly.type
_entity_poly.pdbx_seq_one_letter_code
_entity_poly.pdbx_strand_id
1 'polypeptide(L)'
;MKTDILAFGAHPDDVELGCGGTIAKMISEGKTCVIVDLTRGELGTRGTDETRKVEAGDSARILGVSARENLKMKDGFLVNSEEYQIEIVKMIRKYRPEIVLANAIDDRHPDHAKGAKLVSDACFLSGLRKIETVL
;
A
#
# COMPACT_ATOMS: atom_id res chain seq x y z
N MET A 1 -15.20 -3.87 0.56
CA MET A 1 -15.56 -3.39 1.92
C MET A 1 -15.01 -1.97 2.02
N LYS A 2 -15.78 -1.00 2.52
CA LYS A 2 -15.24 0.35 2.75
C LYS A 2 -14.20 0.30 3.88
N THR A 3 -13.11 1.04 3.79
CA THR A 3 -12.15 1.26 4.87
C THR A 3 -12.03 2.74 5.20
N ASP A 4 -11.58 3.11 6.40
CA ASP A 4 -11.28 4.50 6.73
C ASP A 4 -9.90 4.91 6.19
N ILE A 5 -8.92 4.02 6.34
CA ILE A 5 -7.52 4.26 5.97
C ILE A 5 -7.03 3.18 5.00
N LEU A 6 -6.45 3.60 3.87
CA LEU A 6 -5.71 2.73 2.96
C LEU A 6 -4.25 3.15 2.95
N ALA A 7 -3.39 2.33 3.55
CA ALA A 7 -1.97 2.61 3.68
C ALA A 7 -1.16 1.83 2.63
N PHE A 8 -0.42 2.54 1.80
CA PHE A 8 0.48 1.98 0.81
C PHE A 8 1.93 2.01 1.32
N GLY A 9 2.65 0.91 1.09
CA GLY A 9 4.10 0.83 1.25
C GLY A 9 4.72 0.33 -0.06
N ALA A 10 5.93 0.79 -0.40
CA ALA A 10 6.66 0.22 -1.52
C ALA A 10 6.97 -1.26 -1.24
N HIS A 11 7.31 -1.58 0.01
CA HIS A 11 7.68 -2.92 0.46
C HIS A 11 6.93 -3.35 1.74
N PRO A 12 6.81 -4.67 2.02
CA PRO A 12 6.17 -5.15 3.23
C PRO A 12 6.99 -4.88 4.51
N ASP A 13 6.83 -3.73 5.14
CA ASP A 13 7.42 -3.27 6.43
C ASP A 13 7.43 -1.74 6.50
N ASP A 14 7.41 -1.08 5.33
CA ASP A 14 7.37 0.37 5.20
C ASP A 14 6.23 1.02 5.99
N VAL A 15 5.03 0.43 5.91
CA VAL A 15 3.84 0.96 6.57
C VAL A 15 3.99 0.84 8.09
N GLU A 16 4.48 -0.31 8.56
CA GLU A 16 4.76 -0.54 9.97
C GLU A 16 5.79 0.45 10.52
N LEU A 17 6.90 0.63 9.80
CA LEU A 17 8.00 1.49 10.20
C LEU A 17 7.59 2.97 10.16
N GLY A 18 6.88 3.39 9.12
CA GLY A 18 6.50 4.79 8.92
C GLY A 18 5.28 5.23 9.74
N CYS A 19 4.29 4.35 9.91
CA CYS A 19 3.01 4.73 10.52
C CYS A 19 2.29 3.64 11.31
N GLY A 20 2.97 2.55 11.71
CA GLY A 20 2.35 1.46 12.48
C GLY A 20 1.69 1.92 13.79
N GLY A 21 2.34 2.85 14.52
CA GLY A 21 1.76 3.43 15.74
C GLY A 21 0.49 4.26 15.47
N THR A 22 0.46 5.01 14.36
CA THR A 22 -0.73 5.76 13.93
C THR A 22 -1.85 4.80 13.55
N ILE A 23 -1.57 3.75 12.78
CA ILE A 23 -2.55 2.73 12.39
C ILE A 23 -3.14 2.06 13.64
N ALA A 24 -2.30 1.58 14.56
CA ALA A 24 -2.74 0.94 15.80
C ALA A 24 -3.64 1.88 16.63
N LYS A 25 -3.26 3.16 16.74
CA LYS A 25 -4.08 4.16 17.43
C LYS A 25 -5.44 4.34 16.75
N MET A 26 -5.47 4.54 15.44
CA MET A 26 -6.73 4.75 14.71
C MET A 26 -7.65 3.54 14.83
N ILE A 27 -7.10 2.32 14.77
CA ILE A 27 -7.87 1.09 15.00
C ILE A 27 -8.43 1.02 16.42
N SER A 28 -7.63 1.42 17.43
CA SER A 28 -8.11 1.49 18.82
C SER A 28 -9.26 2.49 19.02
N GLU A 29 -9.36 3.50 18.16
CA GLU A 29 -10.45 4.49 18.12
C GLU A 29 -11.65 4.03 17.25
N GLY A 30 -11.65 2.77 16.81
CA GLY A 30 -12.75 2.15 16.05
C GLY A 30 -12.69 2.36 14.55
N LYS A 31 -11.56 2.84 14.01
CA LYS A 31 -11.34 2.97 12.56
C LYS A 31 -10.88 1.65 11.95
N THR A 32 -11.12 1.50 10.66
CA THR A 32 -10.64 0.38 9.86
C THR A 32 -9.45 0.80 9.00
N CYS A 33 -8.47 -0.09 8.87
CA CYS A 33 -7.32 0.11 8.00
C CYS A 33 -7.13 -1.11 7.09
N VAL A 34 -6.65 -0.85 5.88
CA VAL A 34 -6.14 -1.84 4.93
C VAL A 34 -4.74 -1.43 4.52
N ILE A 35 -3.84 -2.40 4.42
CA ILE A 35 -2.47 -2.20 3.91
C ILE A 35 -2.38 -2.73 2.49
N VAL A 36 -1.68 -2.02 1.60
CA VAL A 36 -1.37 -2.46 0.24
C VAL A 36 0.12 -2.30 0.01
N ASP A 37 0.84 -3.40 -0.13
CA ASP A 37 2.24 -3.39 -0.51
C ASP A 37 2.34 -3.34 -2.06
N LEU A 38 3.10 -2.40 -2.60
CA LEU A 38 3.26 -2.27 -4.06
C LEU A 38 4.06 -3.44 -4.63
N THR A 39 5.13 -3.84 -3.94
CA THR A 39 6.04 -4.93 -4.34
C THR A 39 6.06 -6.03 -3.28
N ARG A 40 6.79 -7.13 -3.52
CA ARG A 40 7.02 -8.16 -2.50
C ARG A 40 8.29 -7.93 -1.69
N GLY A 41 9.08 -6.89 -2.00
CA GLY A 41 10.40 -6.69 -1.40
C GLY A 41 11.38 -7.82 -1.74
N GLU A 42 11.22 -8.46 -2.90
CA GLU A 42 11.97 -9.64 -3.29
C GLU A 42 13.47 -9.41 -3.50
N LEU A 43 13.93 -8.18 -3.72
CA LEU A 43 15.35 -7.84 -3.82
C LEU A 43 15.96 -7.46 -2.47
N GLY A 44 15.13 -6.98 -1.53
CA GLY A 44 15.58 -6.52 -0.20
C GLY A 44 15.43 -7.56 0.93
N THR A 45 14.62 -8.59 0.74
CA THR A 45 14.42 -9.63 1.77
C THR A 45 15.70 -10.43 2.03
N ARG A 46 15.99 -10.72 3.30
CA ARG A 46 17.04 -11.68 3.69
C ARG A 46 16.52 -13.13 3.77
N GLY A 47 15.21 -13.30 3.70
CA GLY A 47 14.54 -14.59 3.62
C GLY A 47 14.11 -14.90 2.18
N THR A 48 12.92 -15.47 2.04
CA THR A 48 12.26 -15.69 0.74
C THR A 48 11.06 -14.74 0.59
N ASP A 49 10.46 -14.73 -0.60
CA ASP A 49 9.17 -14.07 -0.81
C ASP A 49 8.06 -14.67 0.07
N GLU A 50 8.07 -15.98 0.30
CA GLU A 50 7.11 -16.65 1.17
C GLU A 50 7.33 -16.30 2.65
N THR A 51 8.57 -16.27 3.16
CA THR A 51 8.80 -15.86 4.56
C THR A 51 8.38 -14.41 4.77
N ARG A 52 8.69 -13.52 3.82
CA ARG A 52 8.29 -12.10 3.87
C ARG A 52 6.76 -11.95 3.90
N LYS A 53 6.04 -12.77 3.12
CA LYS A 53 4.57 -12.81 3.11
C LYS A 53 4.00 -13.29 4.43
N VAL A 54 4.59 -14.30 5.08
CA VAL A 54 4.18 -14.76 6.41
C VAL A 54 4.39 -13.66 7.45
N GLU A 55 5.57 -13.04 7.47
CA GLU A 55 5.89 -11.92 8.36
C GLU A 55 4.91 -10.74 8.18
N ALA A 56 4.62 -10.38 6.93
CA ALA A 56 3.64 -9.34 6.59
C ALA A 56 2.23 -9.68 7.09
N GLY A 57 1.82 -10.95 7.01
CA GLY A 57 0.54 -11.43 7.53
C GLY A 57 0.47 -11.41 9.06
N ASP A 58 1.58 -11.75 9.73
CA ASP A 58 1.66 -11.71 11.19
C ASP A 58 1.65 -10.28 11.71
N SER A 59 2.39 -9.37 11.06
CA SER A 59 2.34 -7.94 11.33
C SER A 59 0.93 -7.36 11.18
N ALA A 60 0.23 -7.72 10.10
CA ALA A 60 -1.15 -7.30 9.88
C ALA A 60 -2.08 -7.74 11.02
N ARG A 61 -1.91 -8.97 11.52
CA ARG A 61 -2.67 -9.49 12.66
C ARG A 61 -2.35 -8.74 13.96
N ILE A 62 -1.08 -8.41 14.19
CA ILE A 62 -0.64 -7.65 15.37
C ILE A 62 -1.25 -6.24 15.36
N LEU A 63 -1.23 -5.56 14.21
CA LEU A 63 -1.80 -4.22 14.07
C LEU A 63 -3.34 -4.22 14.06
N GLY A 64 -3.98 -5.36 13.76
CA GLY A 64 -5.43 -5.47 13.65
C GLY A 64 -6.00 -4.89 12.35
N VAL A 65 -5.19 -4.79 11.29
CA VAL A 65 -5.69 -4.30 9.99
C VAL A 65 -6.65 -5.30 9.36
N SER A 66 -7.67 -4.80 8.67
CA SER A 66 -8.78 -5.60 8.17
C SER A 66 -8.45 -6.42 6.92
N ALA A 67 -7.44 -5.99 6.16
CA ALA A 67 -6.87 -6.71 5.04
C ALA A 67 -5.44 -6.23 4.76
N ARG A 68 -4.64 -7.09 4.15
CA ARG A 68 -3.36 -6.73 3.54
C ARG A 68 -3.29 -7.32 2.14
N GLU A 69 -3.01 -6.48 1.16
CA GLU A 69 -2.93 -6.83 -0.26
C GLU A 69 -1.51 -6.62 -0.78
N ASN A 70 -1.15 -7.30 -1.86
CA ASN A 70 0.14 -7.13 -2.51
C ASN A 70 -0.03 -7.06 -4.04
N LEU A 71 0.43 -5.96 -4.65
CA LEU A 71 0.26 -5.70 -6.09
C LEU A 71 1.34 -6.34 -6.96
N LYS A 72 2.38 -6.92 -6.36
CA LYS A 72 3.44 -7.67 -7.05
C LYS A 72 4.13 -6.89 -8.16
N MET A 73 4.18 -5.56 -8.04
CA MET A 73 5.02 -4.71 -8.89
C MET A 73 6.49 -5.06 -8.68
N LYS A 74 7.32 -4.70 -9.65
CA LYS A 74 8.74 -5.10 -9.66
C LYS A 74 9.56 -4.28 -8.65
N ASP A 75 10.08 -4.95 -7.63
CA ASP A 75 10.93 -4.33 -6.60
C ASP A 75 12.20 -3.70 -7.20
N GLY A 76 12.55 -2.48 -6.77
CA GLY A 76 13.67 -1.67 -7.24
C GLY A 76 13.40 -0.91 -8.55
N PHE A 77 12.28 -1.21 -9.21
CA PHE A 77 11.95 -0.72 -10.55
C PHE A 77 10.54 -0.13 -10.61
N LEU A 78 10.03 0.41 -9.51
CA LEU A 78 8.76 1.14 -9.55
C LEU A 78 8.84 2.27 -10.58
N VAL A 79 7.79 2.36 -11.40
CA VAL A 79 7.60 3.39 -12.41
C VAL A 79 6.17 3.88 -12.32
N ASN A 80 5.96 5.15 -12.67
CA ASN A 80 4.64 5.74 -12.70
C ASN A 80 3.97 5.48 -14.07
N SER A 81 3.66 4.22 -14.35
CA SER A 81 3.04 3.76 -15.59
C SER A 81 1.51 3.68 -15.46
N GLU A 82 0.80 3.75 -16.59
CA GLU A 82 -0.66 3.56 -16.62
C GLU A 82 -1.08 2.21 -16.04
N GLU A 83 -0.33 1.14 -16.35
CA GLU A 83 -0.55 -0.21 -15.81
C GLU A 83 -0.58 -0.21 -14.27
N TYR A 84 0.45 0.37 -13.64
CA TYR A 84 0.56 0.41 -12.18
C TYR A 84 -0.45 1.37 -11.55
N GLN A 85 -0.75 2.49 -12.22
CA GLN A 85 -1.80 3.41 -11.80
C GLN A 85 -3.16 2.70 -11.76
N ILE A 86 -3.51 1.92 -12.80
CA ILE A 86 -4.77 1.18 -12.86
C ILE A 86 -4.90 0.19 -11.69
N GLU A 87 -3.84 -0.54 -11.34
CA GLU A 87 -3.87 -1.48 -10.21
C GLU A 87 -4.11 -0.78 -8.86
N ILE A 88 -3.51 0.40 -8.65
CA ILE A 88 -3.78 1.18 -7.44
C ILE A 88 -5.19 1.79 -7.48
N VAL A 89 -5.66 2.27 -8.64
CA VAL A 89 -7.02 2.78 -8.82
C VAL A 89 -8.05 1.69 -8.49
N LYS A 90 -7.81 0.43 -8.87
CA LYS A 90 -8.64 -0.72 -8.44
C LYS A 90 -8.71 -0.83 -6.92
N MET A 91 -7.57 -0.77 -6.22
CA MET A 91 -7.56 -0.86 -4.75
C MET A 91 -8.28 0.32 -4.08
N ILE A 92 -8.02 1.55 -4.53
CA ILE A 92 -8.71 2.74 -4.02
C ILE A 92 -10.23 2.63 -4.24
N ARG A 93 -10.68 2.14 -5.39
CA ARG A 93 -12.11 1.92 -5.68
C ARG A 93 -12.72 0.74 -4.94
N LYS A 94 -11.96 -0.34 -4.71
CA LYS A 94 -12.37 -1.51 -3.92
C LYS A 94 -12.63 -1.13 -2.46
N TYR A 95 -11.74 -0.31 -1.88
CA TYR A 95 -11.76 0.02 -0.45
C TYR A 95 -12.37 1.38 -0.11
N ARG A 96 -12.49 2.29 -1.08
CA ARG A 96 -13.13 3.62 -0.93
C ARG A 96 -12.68 4.37 0.34
N PRO A 97 -11.37 4.53 0.57
CA PRO A 97 -10.83 5.11 1.80
C PRO A 97 -11.19 6.59 1.96
N GLU A 98 -11.19 7.07 3.20
CA GLU A 98 -11.25 8.51 3.53
C GLU A 98 -9.84 9.11 3.58
N ILE A 99 -8.86 8.33 4.04
CA ILE A 99 -7.46 8.72 4.14
C ILE A 99 -6.60 7.72 3.37
N VAL A 100 -5.68 8.22 2.55
CA VAL A 100 -4.61 7.42 1.93
C VAL A 100 -3.29 7.82 2.57
N LEU A 101 -2.51 6.82 3.01
CA LEU A 101 -1.12 6.98 3.44
C LEU A 101 -0.21 6.36 2.40
N ALA A 102 0.97 6.93 2.20
CA ALA A 102 2.02 6.42 1.32
C ALA A 102 3.40 6.76 1.91
N ASN A 103 4.47 6.19 1.36
CA ASN A 103 5.83 6.55 1.73
C ASN A 103 6.11 8.07 1.59
N ALA A 104 7.17 8.55 2.25
CA ALA A 104 7.62 9.92 2.12
C ALA A 104 8.03 10.26 0.68
N ILE A 105 7.79 11.51 0.27
CA ILE A 105 8.15 12.01 -1.07
C ILE A 105 9.66 12.25 -1.25
N ASP A 106 10.38 12.42 -0.16
CA ASP A 106 11.84 12.57 -0.12
C ASP A 106 12.40 11.50 0.82
N ASP A 107 13.14 10.55 0.24
CA ASP A 107 13.73 9.41 0.92
C ASP A 107 14.95 8.96 0.11
N ARG A 108 15.97 8.44 0.80
CA ARG A 108 17.15 7.84 0.16
C ARG A 108 16.79 6.61 -0.69
N HIS A 109 15.70 5.91 -0.36
CA HIS A 109 15.25 4.77 -1.15
C HIS A 109 14.39 5.26 -2.32
N PRO A 110 14.82 5.07 -3.58
CA PRO A 110 14.11 5.63 -4.74
C PRO A 110 12.68 5.11 -4.90
N ASP A 111 12.41 3.86 -4.51
CA ASP A 111 11.06 3.28 -4.62
C ASP A 111 10.06 3.93 -3.69
N HIS A 112 10.48 4.49 -2.55
CA HIS A 112 9.59 5.20 -1.64
C HIS A 112 9.01 6.46 -2.31
N ALA A 113 9.88 7.34 -2.82
CA ALA A 113 9.45 8.56 -3.49
C ALA A 113 8.64 8.28 -4.77
N LYS A 114 9.06 7.27 -5.56
CA LYS A 114 8.34 6.86 -6.78
C LYS A 114 6.97 6.24 -6.45
N GLY A 115 6.90 5.38 -5.44
CA GLY A 115 5.68 4.76 -4.94
C GLY A 115 4.71 5.82 -4.42
N ALA A 116 5.19 6.79 -3.64
CA ALA A 116 4.40 7.92 -3.16
C ALA A 116 3.79 8.74 -4.32
N LYS A 117 4.59 9.06 -5.34
CA LYS A 117 4.11 9.78 -6.53
C LYS A 117 3.07 8.98 -7.31
N LEU A 118 3.33 7.68 -7.52
CA LEU A 118 2.43 6.76 -8.21
C LEU A 118 1.08 6.64 -7.48
N VAL A 119 1.09 6.46 -6.16
CA VAL A 119 -0.13 6.43 -5.33
C VAL A 119 -0.89 7.76 -5.41
N SER A 120 -0.18 8.89 -5.30
CA SER A 120 -0.78 10.22 -5.36
C SER A 120 -1.50 10.48 -6.69
N ASP A 121 -0.88 10.13 -7.83
CA ASP A 121 -1.52 10.25 -9.14
C ASP A 121 -2.72 9.32 -9.27
N ALA A 122 -2.61 8.08 -8.80
CA ALA A 122 -3.70 7.12 -8.77
C ALA A 122 -4.88 7.61 -7.92
N CYS A 123 -4.65 8.35 -6.82
CA CYS A 123 -5.73 8.98 -6.07
C CYS A 123 -6.58 9.93 -6.94
N PHE A 124 -5.94 10.79 -7.74
CA PHE A 124 -6.66 11.67 -8.66
C PHE A 124 -7.43 10.87 -9.73
N LEU A 125 -6.73 9.93 -10.37
CA LEU A 125 -7.31 9.08 -11.43
C LEU A 125 -8.49 8.24 -10.94
N SER A 126 -8.47 7.81 -9.68
CA SER A 126 -9.54 7.00 -9.10
C SER A 126 -10.92 7.66 -9.13
N GLY A 127 -10.97 9.00 -9.10
CA GLY A 127 -12.20 9.79 -9.22
C GLY A 127 -12.72 9.96 -10.65
N LEU A 128 -11.93 9.64 -11.67
CA LEU A 128 -12.32 9.80 -13.07
C LEU A 128 -13.17 8.63 -13.56
N ARG A 129 -14.48 8.86 -13.73
CA ARG A 129 -15.46 7.81 -14.11
C ARG A 129 -15.16 7.09 -15.42
N LYS A 130 -14.43 7.73 -16.35
CA LYS A 130 -14.08 7.14 -17.65
C LYS A 130 -12.89 6.19 -17.61
N ILE A 131 -12.14 6.14 -16.51
CA ILE A 131 -11.15 5.10 -16.28
C ILE A 131 -11.93 3.88 -15.84
N GLU A 132 -12.00 2.86 -16.69
CA GLU A 132 -12.70 1.61 -16.39
C GLU A 132 -11.80 0.69 -15.57
N THR A 133 -12.36 0.06 -14.53
CA THR A 133 -11.66 -0.92 -13.70
C THR A 133 -12.53 -2.16 -13.58
N VAL A 134 -11.97 -3.32 -13.96
CA VAL A 134 -12.54 -4.61 -13.63
C VAL A 134 -11.92 -5.06 -12.30
N LEU A 135 -12.77 -5.29 -11.29
CA LEU A 135 -12.37 -5.84 -9.99
C LEU A 135 -12.40 -7.36 -10.01
#